data_AF-A0A952TCW6-F1
#
_entry.id   AF-A0A952TCW6-F1
#
_cell.length_a   1.000
_cell.length_b   1.000
_cell.length_c   1.000
_cell.angle_alpha   90.00
_cell.angle_beta   90.00
_cell.angle_gamma   90.00
#
_symmetry.space_group_name_H-M   'P 1'
#
loop_
_entity.id
_entity.type
_entity.pdbx_description
1 polymer ?
#
loop_
_entity_poly.entity_id
_entity_poly.type
_entity_poly.pdbx_seq_one_letter_code
_entity_poly.pdbx_strand_id
1 'polypeptide(L)'
;DFSSAYDLYDEIAIYYGTNVFGEKSKLELGLLELKNKRYDKALKNFQEIIGKKTDDIGAKAQYYIGVTLQEQSKTKDAITAFVRVLNLFSAYEEWVTRSYLRLGECYQKLNDKNKAREMFRTVITRRGSDELGKEAQAKLRGVK
;
A
#
# COMPACT_ATOMS: atom_id res chain seq x y z
N ASP A 1 -18.33 13.84 -12.33
CA ASP A 1 -18.69 14.42 -11.04
C ASP A 1 -18.24 13.47 -9.93
N PHE A 2 -17.41 13.91 -8.99
CA PHE A 2 -16.81 13.01 -7.98
C PHE A 2 -17.81 12.54 -6.92
N SER A 3 -18.89 13.30 -6.69
CA SER A 3 -19.96 12.94 -5.77
C SER A 3 -20.66 11.66 -6.23
N SER A 4 -21.05 11.60 -7.51
CA SER A 4 -21.79 10.46 -8.06
C SER A 4 -21.01 9.14 -8.05
N ALA A 5 -19.68 9.20 -8.19
CA ALA A 5 -18.83 8.00 -8.11
C ALA A 5 -18.69 7.50 -6.66
N TYR A 6 -18.59 8.42 -5.69
CA TYR A 6 -18.57 8.05 -4.27
C TYR A 6 -19.86 7.35 -3.86
N ASP A 7 -21.00 7.95 -4.20
CA ASP A 7 -22.32 7.42 -3.85
C ASP A 7 -22.55 6.03 -4.45
N LEU A 8 -22.12 5.81 -5.70
CA LEU A 8 -22.19 4.51 -6.35
C LEU A 8 -21.32 3.44 -5.67
N TYR A 9 -20.08 3.77 -5.31
CA TYR A 9 -19.21 2.81 -4.62
C TYR A 9 -19.71 2.50 -3.21
N ASP A 10 -20.26 3.48 -2.50
CA ASP A 10 -20.85 3.27 -1.17
C ASP A 10 -22.08 2.35 -1.25
N GLU A 11 -22.97 2.57 -2.22
CA GLU A 11 -24.12 1.70 -2.46
C GLU A 11 -23.69 0.26 -2.75
N ILE A 12 -22.75 0.05 -3.67
CA ILE A 12 -22.27 -1.30 -4.01
C ILE A 12 -21.59 -1.97 -2.80
N ALA A 13 -20.81 -1.22 -2.01
CA ALA A 13 -20.18 -1.74 -0.80
C ALA A 13 -21.22 -2.19 0.25
N ILE A 14 -22.34 -1.48 0.37
CA ILE A 14 -23.44 -1.81 1.28
C ILE A 14 -24.20 -3.04 0.81
N TYR A 15 -24.61 -3.08 -0.47
CA TYR A 15 -25.47 -4.15 -1.00
C TYR A 15 -24.71 -5.44 -1.32
N TYR A 16 -23.41 -5.37 -1.62
CA TYR A 16 -22.60 -6.51 -2.04
C TYR A 16 -21.37 -6.74 -1.15
N GLY A 17 -21.42 -6.34 0.13
CA GLY A 17 -20.25 -6.16 1.00
C GLY A 17 -19.29 -7.34 1.21
N THR A 18 -19.68 -8.57 0.85
CA THR A 18 -18.80 -9.78 0.88
C THR A 18 -18.50 -10.36 -0.51
N ASN A 19 -19.00 -9.74 -1.58
CA ASN A 19 -18.70 -10.11 -2.95
C ASN A 19 -17.54 -9.25 -3.49
N VAL A 20 -16.82 -9.76 -4.49
CA VAL A 20 -15.70 -9.10 -5.16
C VAL A 20 -16.06 -7.67 -5.61
N PHE A 21 -17.32 -7.41 -5.97
CA PHE A 21 -17.80 -6.07 -6.32
C PHE A 21 -17.84 -5.11 -5.12
N GLY A 22 -18.33 -5.55 -3.96
CA GLY A 22 -18.31 -4.76 -2.73
C GLY A 22 -16.89 -4.49 -2.25
N GLU A 23 -16.00 -5.47 -2.37
CA GLU A 23 -14.58 -5.34 -2.00
C GLU A 23 -13.83 -4.35 -2.88
N LYS A 24 -14.00 -4.45 -4.20
CA LYS A 24 -13.47 -3.46 -5.14
C LYS A 24 -14.01 -2.07 -4.84
N SER A 25 -15.29 -1.95 -4.51
CA SER A 25 -15.90 -0.67 -4.16
C SER A 25 -15.31 -0.09 -2.87
N LYS A 26 -15.14 -0.91 -1.81
CA LYS A 26 -14.45 -0.50 -0.57
C LYS A 26 -13.01 -0.08 -0.83
N LEU A 27 -12.32 -0.78 -1.72
CA LEU A 27 -10.96 -0.43 -2.11
C LEU A 27 -10.92 0.96 -2.77
N GLU A 28 -11.81 1.22 -3.73
CA GLU A 28 -11.89 2.53 -4.40
C GLU A 28 -12.30 3.66 -3.42
N LEU A 29 -13.23 3.39 -2.50
CA LEU A 29 -13.56 4.32 -1.42
C LEU A 29 -12.34 4.63 -0.54
N GLY A 30 -11.59 3.60 -0.14
CA GLY A 30 -10.35 3.78 0.63
C GLY A 30 -9.31 4.64 -0.10
N LEU A 31 -9.14 4.42 -1.40
CA LEU A 31 -8.23 5.23 -2.24
C LEU A 31 -8.68 6.68 -2.36
N LEU A 32 -9.99 6.92 -2.51
CA LEU A 32 -10.55 8.27 -2.58
C LEU A 32 -10.41 9.01 -1.24
N GLU A 33 -10.69 8.34 -0.11
CA GLU A 33 -10.50 8.92 1.22
C GLU A 33 -9.01 9.23 1.49
N LEU A 34 -8.09 8.35 1.05
CA LEU A 34 -6.65 8.58 1.13
C LEU A 34 -6.23 9.81 0.31
N LYS A 35 -6.72 9.93 -0.94
CA LYS A 35 -6.48 11.11 -1.80
C LYS A 35 -6.98 12.40 -1.16
N ASN A 36 -8.10 12.33 -0.45
CA ASN A 36 -8.70 13.44 0.30
C ASN A 36 -8.07 13.65 1.69
N LYS A 37 -6.97 12.94 2.02
CA LYS A 37 -6.27 12.98 3.31
C LYS A 37 -7.15 12.63 4.52
N ARG A 38 -8.27 11.94 4.30
CA ARG A 38 -9.16 11.43 5.35
C ARG A 38 -8.69 10.05 5.78
N TYR A 39 -7.50 10.04 6.38
CA TYR A 39 -6.73 8.83 6.62
C TYR A 39 -7.46 7.79 7.48
N ASP A 40 -8.23 8.19 8.49
CA ASP A 40 -8.94 7.24 9.35
C ASP A 40 -10.06 6.51 8.60
N LYS A 41 -10.75 7.21 7.69
CA LYS A 41 -11.75 6.59 6.79
C LYS A 41 -11.08 5.66 5.79
N ALA A 42 -9.94 6.06 5.22
CA ALA A 42 -9.16 5.23 4.32
C ALA A 42 -8.72 3.92 5.02
N LEU A 43 -8.18 4.02 6.24
CA LEU A 43 -7.79 2.86 7.04
C LEU A 43 -8.97 1.93 7.31
N LYS A 44 -10.13 2.47 7.72
CA LYS A 44 -11.33 1.68 7.95
C LYS A 44 -11.72 0.88 6.70
N ASN A 45 -11.80 1.55 5.55
CA ASN A 45 -12.16 0.90 4.29
C ASN A 45 -11.19 -0.22 3.90
N PHE A 46 -9.87 0.01 4.01
CA PHE A 46 -8.89 -1.03 3.71
C PHE A 46 -8.88 -2.17 4.73
N GLN A 47 -9.10 -1.87 6.02
CA GLN A 47 -9.15 -2.87 7.09
C GLN A 47 -10.33 -3.84 6.95
N GLU A 48 -11.47 -3.35 6.45
CA GLU A 48 -12.63 -4.21 6.18
C GLU A 48 -12.39 -5.21 5.04
N ILE A 49 -11.37 -4.99 4.19
CA ILE A 49 -11.00 -5.91 3.11
C ILE A 49 -10.10 -7.04 3.62
N ILE A 50 -9.10 -6.73 4.46
CA ILE A 50 -8.00 -7.66 4.73
C ILE A 50 -8.37 -8.93 5.51
N GLY A 51 -9.44 -8.94 6.31
CA GLY A 51 -10.07 -10.14 6.93
C GLY A 51 -9.16 -11.37 7.13
N LYS A 52 -9.59 -12.54 6.61
CA LYS A 52 -8.77 -13.77 6.48
C LYS A 52 -8.22 -13.94 5.04
N LYS A 53 -8.16 -12.85 4.27
CA LYS A 53 -7.92 -12.93 2.83
C LYS A 53 -6.43 -13.01 2.50
N THR A 54 -6.13 -13.81 1.48
CA THR A 54 -4.79 -13.97 0.92
C THR A 54 -4.84 -13.80 -0.60
N ASP A 55 -5.78 -12.98 -1.12
CA ASP A 55 -5.95 -12.69 -2.54
C ASP A 55 -5.28 -11.35 -2.94
N ASP A 56 -5.26 -11.03 -4.24
CA ASP A 56 -4.63 -9.80 -4.76
C ASP A 56 -5.28 -8.52 -4.19
N ILE A 57 -6.59 -8.54 -3.97
CA ILE A 57 -7.32 -7.41 -3.40
C ILE A 57 -6.88 -7.20 -1.94
N GLY A 58 -6.73 -8.27 -1.17
CA GLY A 58 -6.17 -8.25 0.18
C GLY A 58 -4.73 -7.71 0.20
N ALA A 59 -3.89 -8.14 -0.74
CA ALA A 59 -2.51 -7.65 -0.87
C ALA A 59 -2.47 -6.14 -1.15
N LYS A 60 -3.29 -5.68 -2.10
CA LYS A 60 -3.45 -4.26 -2.45
C LYS A 60 -3.94 -3.44 -1.25
N ALA A 61 -4.97 -3.90 -0.56
CA ALA A 61 -5.51 -3.22 0.63
C ALA A 61 -4.47 -3.13 1.75
N GLN A 62 -3.75 -4.23 2.04
CA GLN A 62 -2.68 -4.25 3.04
C GLN A 62 -1.53 -3.29 2.68
N TYR A 63 -1.16 -3.18 1.41
CA TYR A 63 -0.20 -2.18 0.94
C TYR A 63 -0.70 -0.75 1.19
N TYR A 64 -1.96 -0.44 0.85
CA TYR A 64 -2.51 0.90 1.06
C TYR A 64 -2.75 1.27 2.52
N ILE A 65 -2.90 0.30 3.43
CA ILE A 65 -2.81 0.55 4.88
C ILE A 65 -1.42 1.11 5.22
N GLY A 66 -0.35 0.50 4.70
CA GLY A 66 1.01 1.00 4.89
C GLY A 66 1.21 2.40 4.33
N VAL A 67 0.73 2.66 3.11
CA VAL A 67 0.78 4.00 2.50
C VAL A 67 0.04 5.02 3.36
N THR A 68 -1.17 4.69 3.82
CA THR A 68 -1.97 5.59 4.65
C THR A 68 -1.26 5.95 5.97
N LEU A 69 -0.65 4.96 6.62
CA LEU A 69 0.12 5.18 7.85
C LEU A 69 1.39 6.02 7.60
N GLN A 70 2.05 5.81 6.45
CA GLN A 70 3.22 6.58 6.05
C GLN A 70 2.86 8.06 5.84
N GLU A 71 1.74 8.34 5.17
CA GLU A 71 1.19 9.68 4.96
C GLU A 71 0.78 10.35 6.28
N GLN A 72 0.28 9.59 7.25
CA GLN A 72 0.06 10.05 8.63
C GLN A 72 1.35 10.28 9.43
N SER A 73 2.54 10.12 8.82
CA SER A 73 3.84 10.14 9.50
C SER A 73 4.01 9.08 10.61
N LYS A 74 3.14 8.06 10.65
CA LYS A 74 3.28 6.89 11.53
C LYS A 74 4.22 5.87 10.92
N THR A 75 5.48 6.25 10.76
CA THR A 75 6.48 5.51 9.98
C THR A 75 6.74 4.09 10.49
N LYS A 76 6.72 3.86 11.82
CA LYS A 76 6.89 2.51 12.39
C LYS A 76 5.71 1.59 12.09
N ASP A 77 4.49 2.12 12.13
CA ASP A 77 3.28 1.37 11.82
C ASP A 77 3.22 1.06 10.32
N ALA A 78 3.63 2.01 9.47
CA ALA A 78 3.76 1.80 8.04
C ALA A 78 4.73 0.65 7.71
N ILE A 79 5.90 0.62 8.36
CA ILE A 79 6.85 -0.51 8.22
C ILE A 79 6.17 -1.84 8.56
N THR A 80 5.46 -1.89 9.69
CA THR A 80 4.74 -3.11 10.11
C THR A 80 3.73 -3.54 9.06
N ALA A 81 2.97 -2.60 8.49
CA ALA A 81 1.98 -2.88 7.46
C ALA A 81 2.60 -3.36 6.14
N PHE A 82 3.72 -2.78 5.71
CA PHE A 82 4.43 -3.24 4.51
C PHE A 82 5.09 -4.61 4.71
N VAL A 83 5.66 -4.89 5.89
CA VAL A 83 6.21 -6.22 6.22
C VAL A 83 5.12 -7.29 6.18
N ARG A 84 3.88 -6.97 6.59
CA ARG A 84 2.75 -7.89 6.43
C ARG A 84 2.47 -8.23 4.97
N VAL A 85 2.64 -7.30 4.03
CA VAL A 85 2.54 -7.60 2.59
C VAL A 85 3.57 -8.66 2.21
N LEU A 86 4.82 -8.48 2.63
CA LEU A 86 5.90 -9.42 2.31
C LEU A 86 5.66 -10.83 2.87
N ASN A 87 5.08 -10.93 4.07
CA ASN A 87 4.92 -12.20 4.78
C ASN A 87 3.64 -12.95 4.38
N LEU A 88 2.53 -12.24 4.18
CA LEU A 88 1.22 -12.86 3.96
C LEU A 88 0.80 -12.91 2.48
N PHE A 89 1.42 -12.08 1.64
CA PHE A 89 1.03 -11.86 0.25
C PHE A 89 2.22 -11.99 -0.69
N SER A 90 3.19 -12.85 -0.36
CA SER A 90 4.44 -13.05 -1.10
C SER A 90 4.23 -13.48 -2.57
N ALA A 91 3.08 -14.09 -2.88
CA ALA A 91 2.69 -14.47 -4.24
C ALA A 91 2.32 -13.28 -5.15
N TYR A 92 2.06 -12.09 -4.58
CA TYR A 92 1.62 -10.91 -5.32
C TYR A 92 2.78 -9.92 -5.53
N GLU A 93 3.60 -10.22 -6.54
CA GLU A 93 4.89 -9.55 -6.79
C GLU A 93 4.78 -8.02 -6.94
N GLU A 94 3.69 -7.52 -7.53
CA GLU A 94 3.40 -6.08 -7.65
C GLU A 94 3.39 -5.40 -6.27
N TRP A 95 2.56 -5.90 -5.34
CA TRP A 95 2.40 -5.31 -4.00
C TRP A 95 3.62 -5.55 -3.13
N VAL A 96 4.27 -6.70 -3.27
CA VAL A 96 5.54 -7.02 -2.61
C VAL A 96 6.62 -6.01 -3.01
N THR A 97 6.78 -5.76 -4.31
CA THR A 97 7.86 -4.88 -4.79
C THR A 97 7.60 -3.42 -4.42
N ARG A 98 6.35 -2.95 -4.53
CA ARG A 98 5.97 -1.62 -4.02
C ARG A 98 6.18 -1.48 -2.52
N SER A 99 5.93 -2.55 -1.75
CA SER A 99 6.16 -2.55 -0.30
C SER A 99 7.64 -2.44 0.05
N TYR A 100 8.54 -3.13 -0.67
CA TYR A 100 9.99 -2.93 -0.51
C TYR A 100 10.40 -1.48 -0.79
N LEU A 101 9.88 -0.87 -1.86
CA LEU A 101 10.17 0.53 -2.17
C LEU A 101 9.76 1.47 -1.03
N ARG A 102 8.54 1.31 -0.51
CA ARG A 102 8.04 2.12 0.63
C ARG A 102 8.77 1.84 1.93
N LEU A 103 9.19 0.59 2.18
CA LEU A 103 10.04 0.26 3.32
C LEU A 103 11.38 0.99 3.25
N GLY A 104 12.00 1.08 2.06
CA GLY A 104 13.22 1.85 1.86
C GLY A 104 13.06 3.31 2.24
N GLU A 105 11.95 3.94 1.83
CA GLU A 105 11.62 5.32 2.22
C GLU A 105 11.39 5.48 3.72
N CYS A 106 10.68 4.52 4.34
CA CYS A 106 10.42 4.54 5.77
C CYS A 106 11.72 4.43 6.57
N TYR A 107 12.61 3.50 6.22
CA TYR A 107 13.91 3.36 6.86
C TYR A 107 14.81 4.59 6.65
N GLN A 108 14.76 5.20 5.46
CA GLN A 108 15.45 6.45 5.20
C GLN A 108 14.94 7.59 6.11
N LYS A 109 13.61 7.70 6.29
CA LYS A 109 12.99 8.68 7.21
C LYS A 109 13.39 8.43 8.68
N LEU A 110 13.64 7.17 9.06
CA LEU A 110 14.18 6.80 10.37
C LEU A 110 15.71 6.89 10.47
N ASN A 111 16.39 7.38 9.42
CA ASN A 111 17.86 7.46 9.32
C ASN A 111 18.57 6.08 9.38
N ASP A 112 17.84 4.98 9.17
CA ASP A 112 18.41 3.64 9.01
C ASP A 112 18.81 3.41 7.54
N LYS A 113 19.94 4.02 7.18
CA LYS A 113 20.47 4.03 5.81
C LYS A 113 20.82 2.63 5.30
N ASN A 114 21.24 1.74 6.19
CA ASN A 114 21.60 0.38 5.81
C ASN A 114 20.38 -0.39 5.34
N LYS A 115 19.30 -0.38 6.13
CA LYS A 115 18.04 -1.01 5.71
C LYS A 115 17.42 -0.30 4.51
N ALA A 116 17.48 1.02 4.45
CA ALA A 116 16.97 1.75 3.28
C ALA A 116 17.62 1.28 1.98
N ARG A 117 18.97 1.17 1.97
CA ARG A 117 19.73 0.67 0.81
C ARG A 117 19.41 -0.77 0.48
N GLU A 118 19.26 -1.62 1.49
CA GLU A 118 18.89 -3.02 1.32
C GLU A 118 17.55 -3.13 0.59
N MET A 119 16.52 -2.43 1.08
CA MET A 119 15.17 -2.48 0.48
C MET A 119 15.16 -1.98 -0.96
N PHE A 120 15.84 -0.85 -1.26
CA PHE A 120 15.94 -0.35 -2.63
C PHE A 120 16.70 -1.31 -3.55
N ARG A 121 17.78 -1.93 -3.09
CA ARG A 121 18.50 -2.97 -3.85
C ARG A 121 17.60 -4.16 -4.16
N THR A 122 16.78 -4.60 -3.21
CA THR A 122 15.81 -5.67 -3.45
C THR A 122 14.84 -5.32 -4.59
N VAL A 123 14.33 -4.08 -4.64
CA VAL A 123 13.47 -3.63 -5.75
C VAL A 123 14.22 -3.68 -7.08
N ILE A 124 15.47 -3.20 -7.12
CA ILE A 124 16.29 -3.19 -8.33
C ILE A 124 16.58 -4.61 -8.83
N THR A 125 16.88 -5.55 -7.92
CA THR A 125 17.11 -6.95 -8.29
C THR A 125 15.86 -7.61 -8.85
N ARG A 126 14.68 -7.30 -8.30
CA ARG A 126 13.42 -7.89 -8.75
C ARG A 126 12.92 -7.28 -10.06
N ARG A 127 13.01 -5.95 -10.20
CA ARG A 127 12.31 -5.18 -11.25
C ARG A 127 13.17 -4.08 -11.90
N GLY A 128 14.48 -4.30 -12.01
CA GLY A 128 15.47 -3.25 -12.32
C GLY A 128 15.28 -2.46 -13.62
N SER A 129 14.59 -3.00 -14.63
CA SER A 129 14.38 -2.35 -15.93
C SER A 129 13.10 -1.51 -16.02
N ASP A 130 12.16 -1.68 -15.09
CA ASP A 130 10.88 -0.99 -15.11
C ASP A 130 10.86 0.28 -14.26
N GLU A 131 9.70 0.91 -14.16
CA GLU A 131 9.50 2.16 -13.42
C GLU A 131 9.88 2.03 -11.93
N LEU A 132 9.52 0.92 -11.27
CA LEU A 132 9.84 0.70 -9.86
C LEU A 132 11.34 0.50 -9.66
N GLY A 133 12.00 -0.23 -10.56
CA GLY A 133 13.45 -0.39 -10.55
C GLY A 133 14.18 0.95 -10.72
N LYS A 134 13.76 1.77 -11.69
CA LYS A 134 14.34 3.10 -11.94
C LYS A 134 14.11 4.04 -10.76
N GLU A 135 12.92 4.03 -10.17
CA GLU A 135 12.62 4.80 -8.97
C GLU A 135 13.50 4.39 -7.79
N ALA A 136 13.65 3.08 -7.55
CA ALA A 136 14.52 2.56 -6.50
C ALA A 136 16.00 2.94 -6.71
N GLN A 137 16.50 2.92 -7.96
CA GLN A 137 17.86 3.39 -8.28
C GLN A 137 18.04 4.87 -7.93
N ALA A 138 17.07 5.72 -8.28
CA ALA A 138 17.13 7.14 -7.95
C ALA A 138 17.15 7.38 -6.44
N LYS A 139 16.27 6.69 -5.68
CA LYS A 139 16.24 6.80 -4.22
C LYS A 139 17.53 6.26 -3.58
N LEU A 140 18.05 5.13 -4.06
CA LEU A 140 19.29 4.54 -3.57
C LEU A 140 20.48 5.52 -3.65
N ARG A 141 20.60 6.27 -4.75
CA ARG A 141 21.64 7.31 -4.92
C ARG A 141 21.48 8.46 -3.92
N GLY A 142 20.24 8.74 -3.50
CA GLY A 142 19.92 9.78 -2.52
C GLY A 142 20.22 9.38 -1.07
N VAL A 143 20.42 8.09 -0.77
CA VAL A 143 20.80 7.63 0.57
C VAL A 143 22.29 7.90 0.80
N LYS A 144 22.63 9.10 1.28
CA LYS A 144 24.00 9.51 1.67
C LYS A 144 24.49 8.71 2.87
#